data_AF-W6A7P2-F1
#
_entry.id   AF-W6A7P2-F1
#
_cell.length_a   1.000
_cell.length_b   1.000
_cell.length_c   1.000
_cell.angle_alpha   90.00
_cell.angle_beta   90.00
_cell.angle_gamma   90.00
#
_symmetry.space_group_name_H-M   'P 1'
#
loop_
_entity.id
_entity.type
_entity.pdbx_description
1 polymer ?
#
loop_
_entity_poly.entity_id
_entity_poly.type
_entity_poly.pdbx_seq_one_letter_code
_entity_poly.pdbx_strand_id
1 'polypeptide(L)'
;MKYNSKIIRRKTQSSLKQIKHYIEKGILRPEILSDVLLMNDQDIERLYHIKLLLEIGFNLEHIKIILDNINKQNLITIFDHFLDSYKTWFEIFNNKYEIYKDKNLIKLDDRSYFGFFKSELIARTVMYELYEKRYLWYQKEEYKIKLKKIRKNIYSCFKEFNDNKLIYEMVSKYFSELYEFLNDNFLNRSPLYFICWIKWLTNEPRYIKEMRRITQFNYSNEIFEMSLIWIIKITNKKY
;
A
#
# COMPACT_ATOMS: atom_id res chain seq x y z
N MET A 1 23.31 8.11 14.20
CA MET A 1 23.76 7.22 13.08
C MET A 1 23.42 7.89 11.74
N LYS A 2 24.12 7.59 10.63
CA LYS A 2 23.75 8.09 9.29
C LYS A 2 23.16 6.97 8.43
N TYR A 3 22.04 7.23 7.76
CA TYR A 3 21.33 6.30 6.91
C TYR A 3 21.38 6.76 5.45
N ASN A 4 21.63 5.83 4.52
CA ASN A 4 21.62 6.15 3.10
C ASN A 4 20.20 6.13 2.51
N SER A 5 20.05 6.78 1.35
CA SER A 5 18.79 6.89 0.61
C SER A 5 18.07 5.55 0.35
N LYS A 6 18.80 4.44 0.18
CA LYS A 6 18.21 3.11 -0.04
C LYS A 6 17.51 2.60 1.22
N ILE A 7 18.14 2.74 2.39
CA ILE A 7 17.55 2.33 3.67
C ILE A 7 16.36 3.23 4.00
N ILE A 8 16.54 4.55 3.90
CA ILE A 8 15.49 5.55 4.19
C ILE A 8 14.24 5.22 3.37
N ARG A 9 14.36 5.20 2.04
CA ARG A 9 13.21 4.96 1.16
C ARG A 9 12.49 3.65 1.46
N ARG A 10 13.24 2.60 1.81
CA ARG A 10 12.68 1.29 2.11
C ARG A 10 11.94 1.27 3.45
N LYS A 11 12.51 1.88 4.48
CA LYS A 11 12.00 1.82 5.86
C LYS A 11 10.91 2.87 6.12
N THR A 12 11.04 4.05 5.53
CA THR A 12 10.08 5.15 5.69
C THR A 12 8.98 5.11 4.64
N GLN A 13 9.08 4.23 3.63
CA GLN A 13 8.15 4.17 2.49
C GLN A 13 7.97 5.51 1.78
N SER A 14 9.04 6.30 1.74
CA SER A 14 9.08 7.55 1.01
C SER A 14 9.80 7.31 -0.31
N SER A 15 9.21 7.76 -1.42
CA SER A 15 9.92 7.79 -2.70
C SER A 15 11.04 8.85 -2.67
N LEU A 16 12.05 8.67 -3.52
CA LEU A 16 13.11 9.69 -3.65
C LEU A 16 12.55 11.05 -4.10
N LYS A 17 11.52 11.02 -4.96
CA LYS A 17 10.83 12.23 -5.43
C LYS A 17 10.16 12.98 -4.27
N GLN A 18 9.46 12.27 -3.38
CA GLN A 18 8.86 12.88 -2.18
C GLN A 18 9.92 13.49 -1.27
N ILE A 19 11.00 12.76 -0.99
CA ILE A 19 12.09 13.25 -0.14
C ILE A 19 12.71 14.52 -0.74
N LYS A 20 13.04 14.50 -2.04
CA LYS A 20 13.57 15.68 -2.74
C LYS A 20 12.60 16.87 -2.67
N HIS A 21 11.31 16.62 -2.82
CA HIS A 21 10.30 17.66 -2.72
C HIS A 21 10.23 18.31 -1.32
N TYR A 22 10.40 17.52 -0.25
CA TYR A 22 10.47 18.07 1.11
C TYR A 22 11.73 18.93 1.32
N ILE A 23 12.84 18.56 0.68
CA ILE A 23 14.09 19.34 0.70
C ILE A 23 13.93 20.64 -0.07
N GLU A 24 13.36 20.60 -1.27
CA GLU A 24 13.07 21.78 -2.09
C GLU A 24 12.18 22.79 -1.36
N LYS A 25 11.22 22.32 -0.55
CA LYS A 25 10.35 23.17 0.27
C LYS A 25 11.04 23.68 1.55
N GLY A 26 12.26 23.25 1.84
CA GLY A 26 13.04 23.60 3.02
C GLY A 26 12.53 22.98 4.31
N ILE A 27 11.65 21.99 4.21
CA ILE A 27 11.04 21.29 5.35
C ILE A 27 12.02 20.24 5.87
N LEU A 28 12.81 19.61 5.00
CA LEU A 28 13.84 18.64 5.38
C LEU A 28 15.21 19.15 4.92
N ARG A 29 16.24 19.01 5.75
CA ARG A 29 17.60 19.52 5.45
C ARG A 29 18.67 18.45 5.72
N PRO A 30 18.61 17.31 5.03
CA PRO A 30 19.57 16.23 5.24
C PRO A 30 20.92 16.59 4.62
N GLU A 31 21.95 15.87 5.03
CA GLU A 31 23.28 15.99 4.42
C GLU A 31 23.32 15.31 3.04
N ILE A 32 23.99 15.96 2.08
CA ILE A 32 24.25 15.40 0.74
C ILE A 32 25.76 15.30 0.58
N LEU A 33 26.28 14.07 0.59
CA LEU A 33 27.71 13.79 0.42
C LEU A 33 27.90 13.04 -0.90
N SER A 34 28.64 13.63 -1.85
CA SER A 34 28.93 13.00 -3.16
C SER A 34 27.68 12.48 -3.88
N ASP A 35 26.65 13.33 -3.98
CA ASP A 35 25.32 13.00 -4.55
C ASP A 35 24.52 11.91 -3.80
N VAL A 36 25.01 11.43 -2.66
CA VAL A 36 24.30 10.50 -1.80
C VAL A 36 23.60 11.26 -0.69
N LEU A 37 22.27 11.13 -0.66
CA LEU A 37 21.45 11.61 0.44
C LEU A 37 21.69 10.76 1.70
N LEU A 38 22.08 11.42 2.78
CA LEU A 38 22.33 10.86 4.10
C LEU A 38 21.44 11.56 5.13
N MET A 39 20.67 10.78 5.89
CA MET A 39 19.86 11.30 7.00
C MET A 39 20.47 10.86 8.32
N ASN A 40 20.49 11.75 9.31
CA ASN A 40 20.77 11.39 10.69
C ASN A 40 19.47 11.08 11.46
N ASP A 41 19.57 10.76 12.75
CA ASP A 41 18.39 10.43 13.56
C ASP A 41 17.39 11.61 13.69
N GLN A 42 17.88 12.87 13.71
CA GLN A 42 17.03 14.06 13.74
C GLN A 42 16.28 14.26 12.41
N ASP A 43 16.92 13.98 11.28
CA ASP A 43 16.27 14.00 9.97
C ASP A 43 15.17 12.93 9.87
N ILE A 44 15.41 11.74 10.44
CA ILE A 44 14.42 10.66 10.48
C ILE A 44 13.25 11.04 11.38
N GLU A 45 13.51 11.64 12.55
CA GLU A 45 12.47 12.17 13.44
C GLU A 45 11.64 13.25 12.73
N ARG A 46 12.30 14.20 12.06
CA ARG A 46 11.61 15.26 11.31
C ARG A 46 10.78 14.69 10.16
N LEU A 47 11.31 13.69 9.44
CA LEU A 47 10.55 12.98 8.39
C LEU A 47 9.32 12.26 8.97
N TYR A 48 9.43 11.68 10.18
CA TYR A 48 8.29 11.06 10.85
C TYR A 48 7.20 12.10 11.17
N HIS A 49 7.56 13.26 11.71
CA HIS A 49 6.62 14.36 11.97
C HIS A 49 5.94 14.87 10.70
N ILE A 50 6.68 15.04 9.60
CA ILE A 50 6.12 15.41 8.28
C ILE A 50 5.02 14.41 7.89
N LYS A 51 5.28 13.11 8.03
CA LYS A 51 4.33 12.06 7.65
C LYS A 51 3.08 12.04 8.53
N LEU A 52 3.21 12.26 9.84
CA LEU A 52 2.06 12.37 10.74
C LEU A 52 1.20 13.59 10.40
N LEU A 53 1.80 14.75 10.15
CA LEU A 53 1.05 15.95 9.77
C LEU A 53 0.35 15.81 8.42
N LEU A 54 0.97 15.12 7.46
CA LEU A 54 0.31 14.74 6.20
C LEU A 54 -0.90 13.83 6.43
N GLU A 55 -0.80 12.87 7.36
CA GLU A 55 -1.90 11.95 7.69
C GLU A 55 -3.06 12.66 8.41
N ILE A 56 -2.76 13.70 9.19
CA ILE A 56 -3.76 14.62 9.77
C ILE A 56 -4.46 15.46 8.68
N GLY A 57 -3.77 15.73 7.56
CA GLY A 57 -4.32 16.44 6.42
C GLY A 57 -3.68 17.81 6.14
N PHE A 58 -2.58 18.16 6.82
CA PHE A 58 -1.86 19.39 6.52
C PHE A 58 -1.09 19.28 5.19
N ASN A 59 -1.12 20.35 4.39
CA ASN A 59 -0.28 20.45 3.21
C ASN A 59 1.17 20.81 3.59
N LEU A 60 2.10 20.75 2.64
CA LEU A 60 3.53 20.98 2.90
C LEU A 60 3.85 22.40 3.38
N GLU A 61 3.07 23.40 2.98
CA GLU A 61 3.24 24.79 3.43
C GLU A 61 2.86 24.92 4.91
N HIS A 62 1.70 24.37 5.30
CA HIS A 62 1.27 24.31 6.70
C HIS A 62 2.27 23.53 7.55
N ILE A 63 2.77 22.40 7.06
CA ILE A 63 3.75 21.56 7.77
C ILE A 63 5.02 22.35 8.06
N LYS A 64 5.52 23.13 7.10
CA LYS A 64 6.69 23.97 7.31
C LYS A 64 6.44 24.97 8.44
N ILE A 65 5.32 25.70 8.38
CA ILE A 65 4.94 26.68 9.40
C ILE A 65 4.86 26.00 10.78
N ILE A 66 4.19 24.86 10.88
CA ILE A 66 4.07 24.11 12.13
C ILE A 66 5.46 23.74 12.65
N LEU A 67 6.28 23.05 11.85
CA LEU A 67 7.57 22.52 12.29
C LEU A 67 8.64 23.58 12.58
N ASP A 68 8.45 24.81 12.10
CA ASP A 68 9.37 25.92 12.35
C ASP A 68 8.94 26.77 13.56
N ASN A 69 7.67 26.68 14.00
CA ASN A 69 7.12 27.55 15.06
C ASN A 69 6.63 26.79 16.31
N ILE A 70 6.23 25.53 16.19
CA ILE A 70 5.75 24.74 17.31
C ILE A 70 6.92 24.05 18.02
N ASN A 71 6.91 24.06 19.35
CA ASN A 71 7.86 23.25 20.10
C ASN A 71 7.48 21.75 20.03
N LYS A 72 8.47 20.89 20.31
CA LYS A 72 8.31 19.43 20.25
C LYS A 72 7.21 18.91 21.17
N GLN A 73 7.05 19.47 22.38
CA GLN A 73 6.05 18.98 23.33
C GLN A 73 4.63 19.22 22.84
N ASN A 74 4.34 20.43 22.34
CA ASN A 74 3.04 20.76 21.78
C ASN A 74 2.75 19.98 20.51
N LEU A 75 3.78 19.70 19.70
CA LEU A 75 3.65 18.84 18.52
C LEU A 75 3.23 17.41 18.91
N ILE A 76 3.85 16.85 19.96
CA ILE A 76 3.47 15.55 20.51
C ILE A 76 2.01 15.56 20.98
N THR A 77 1.59 16.60 21.71
CA THR A 77 0.18 16.72 22.15
C THR A 77 -0.82 16.76 20.99
N ILE A 78 -0.47 17.42 19.87
CA ILE A 78 -1.29 17.39 18.65
C ILE A 78 -1.40 15.97 18.11
N PHE A 79 -0.28 15.23 18.07
CA PHE A 79 -0.26 13.85 17.58
C PHE A 79 -1.05 12.92 18.49
N ASP A 80 -0.89 13.03 19.81
CA ASP A 80 -1.63 12.23 20.79
C ASP A 80 -3.14 12.46 20.64
N HIS A 81 -3.57 13.72 20.58
CA HIS A 81 -4.99 14.06 20.40
C HIS A 81 -5.55 13.55 19.07
N PHE A 82 -4.77 13.62 17.99
CA PHE A 82 -5.16 13.06 16.71
C PHE A 82 -5.36 11.55 16.78
N LEU A 83 -4.42 10.82 17.41
CA LEU A 83 -4.49 9.37 17.53
C LEU A 83 -5.68 8.93 18.41
N ASP A 84 -5.94 9.62 19.51
CA ASP A 84 -7.10 9.36 20.38
C ASP A 84 -8.42 9.60 19.64
N SER A 85 -8.51 10.71 18.91
CA SER A 85 -9.68 11.03 18.09
C SER A 85 -9.88 9.99 16.98
N TYR A 86 -8.81 9.58 16.31
CA TYR A 86 -8.85 8.58 15.25
C TYR A 86 -9.33 7.22 15.78
N LYS A 87 -8.81 6.79 16.93
CA LYS A 87 -9.22 5.55 17.60
C LYS A 87 -10.71 5.58 17.93
N THR A 88 -11.18 6.66 18.56
CA THR A 88 -12.59 6.84 18.93
C THR A 88 -13.51 6.75 17.72
N TRP A 89 -13.18 7.47 16.64
CA TRP A 89 -13.99 7.44 15.41
C TRP A 89 -13.93 6.11 14.68
N PHE A 90 -12.79 5.40 14.73
CA PHE A 90 -12.68 4.06 14.17
C PHE A 90 -13.56 3.05 14.93
N GLU A 91 -13.63 3.14 16.25
CA GLU A 91 -14.52 2.30 17.07
C GLU A 91 -15.99 2.59 16.75
N ILE A 92 -16.37 3.86 16.60
CA ILE A 92 -17.72 4.25 16.17
C ILE A 92 -18.03 3.65 14.79
N PHE A 93 -17.13 3.83 13.82
CA PHE A 93 -17.28 3.26 12.48
C PHE A 93 -17.43 1.74 12.51
N ASN A 94 -16.61 1.04 13.29
CA ASN A 94 -16.68 -0.41 13.44
C ASN A 94 -18.03 -0.85 14.01
N ASN A 95 -18.55 -0.15 15.02
CA ASN A 95 -19.88 -0.42 15.57
C ASN A 95 -20.98 -0.22 14.51
N LYS A 96 -20.87 0.80 13.65
CA LYS A 96 -21.82 1.01 12.54
C LYS A 96 -21.71 -0.08 11.47
N TYR A 97 -20.49 -0.53 11.17
CA TYR A 97 -20.27 -1.62 10.24
C TYR A 97 -20.85 -2.94 10.76
N GLU A 98 -20.71 -3.28 12.04
CA GLU A 98 -21.35 -4.48 12.62
C GLU A 98 -22.89 -4.38 12.57
N ILE A 99 -23.48 -3.21 12.80
CA ILE A 99 -24.93 -3.01 12.60
C ILE A 99 -25.32 -3.27 11.14
N TYR A 100 -24.56 -2.76 10.18
CA TYR A 100 -24.81 -3.01 8.76
C TYR A 100 -24.68 -4.50 8.43
N LYS A 101 -23.64 -5.17 8.93
CA LYS A 101 -23.38 -6.59 8.69
C LYS A 101 -24.51 -7.48 9.25
N ASP A 102 -25.01 -7.18 10.45
CA ASP A 102 -26.03 -8.00 11.12
C ASP A 102 -27.45 -7.70 10.61
N LYS A 103 -27.75 -6.43 10.27
CA LYS A 103 -29.12 -5.96 10.01
C LYS A 103 -29.34 -5.43 8.59
N ASN A 104 -28.29 -5.36 7.77
CA ASN A 104 -28.29 -4.72 6.46
C ASN A 104 -28.86 -3.28 6.49
N LEU A 105 -28.55 -2.53 7.56
CA LEU A 105 -29.14 -1.22 7.85
C LEU A 105 -28.10 -0.10 7.83
N ILE A 106 -28.40 0.96 7.07
CA ILE A 106 -27.66 2.23 7.04
C ILE A 106 -28.63 3.37 7.36
N LYS A 107 -28.23 4.28 8.26
CA LYS A 107 -29.03 5.44 8.66
C LYS A 107 -28.42 6.73 8.10
N LEU A 108 -29.09 7.36 7.15
CA LEU A 108 -28.58 8.55 6.46
C LEU A 108 -28.55 9.81 7.34
N ASP A 109 -29.42 9.88 8.34
CA ASP A 109 -29.46 10.96 9.34
C ASP A 109 -28.28 10.90 10.32
N ASP A 110 -27.62 9.74 10.42
CA ASP A 110 -26.45 9.53 11.27
C ASP A 110 -25.14 9.62 10.47
N ARG A 111 -24.49 10.78 10.56
CA ARG A 111 -23.22 11.06 9.86
C ARG A 111 -22.10 10.08 10.20
N SER A 112 -22.16 9.39 11.34
CA SER A 112 -21.10 8.46 11.74
C SER A 112 -20.99 7.22 10.86
N TYR A 113 -22.04 6.87 10.09
CA TYR A 113 -21.97 5.82 9.08
C TYR A 113 -20.96 6.14 7.96
N PHE A 114 -20.73 7.43 7.69
CA PHE A 114 -19.88 7.88 6.58
C PHE A 114 -18.66 8.70 7.03
N GLY A 115 -18.65 9.22 8.25
CA GLY A 115 -17.64 10.16 8.74
C GLY A 115 -16.21 9.61 8.78
N PHE A 116 -16.03 8.29 8.72
CA PHE A 116 -14.71 7.66 8.74
C PHE A 116 -14.15 7.32 7.35
N PHE A 117 -14.98 7.32 6.30
CA PHE A 117 -14.48 7.02 4.95
C PHE A 117 -13.58 8.14 4.44
N LYS A 118 -12.27 7.86 4.31
CA LYS A 118 -11.37 8.73 3.54
C LYS A 118 -11.57 8.47 2.04
N SER A 119 -11.51 9.51 1.22
CA SER A 119 -11.63 9.41 -0.25
C SER A 119 -10.56 8.50 -0.90
N GLU A 120 -9.43 8.26 -0.23
CA GLU A 120 -8.29 7.51 -0.80
C GLU A 120 -7.58 6.58 0.19
N LEU A 121 -8.26 5.50 0.60
CA LEU A 121 -7.62 4.38 1.29
C LEU A 121 -7.86 3.07 0.52
N ILE A 122 -6.99 2.76 -0.45
CA ILE A 122 -6.87 1.38 -0.94
C ILE A 122 -6.12 0.60 0.15
N ALA A 123 -6.84 -0.19 0.94
CA ALA A 123 -6.37 -1.30 1.80
C ALA A 123 -4.89 -1.25 2.24
N ARG A 124 -4.42 -0.09 2.73
CA ARG A 124 -3.00 0.17 2.96
C ARG A 124 -2.47 -0.77 4.03
N THR A 125 -3.24 -0.96 5.09
CA THR A 125 -2.96 -1.89 6.20
C THR A 125 -2.70 -3.31 5.70
N VAL A 126 -3.56 -3.83 4.82
CA VAL A 126 -3.37 -5.16 4.19
C VAL A 126 -2.09 -5.22 3.35
N MET A 127 -1.76 -4.16 2.62
CA MET A 127 -0.49 -4.08 1.89
C MET A 127 0.74 -4.06 2.81
N TYR A 128 0.68 -3.42 3.98
CA TYR A 128 1.75 -3.47 4.99
C TYR A 128 1.95 -4.89 5.52
N GLU A 129 0.86 -5.57 5.88
CA GLU A 129 0.92 -6.96 6.33
C GLU A 129 1.55 -7.87 5.27
N LEU A 130 1.14 -7.71 4.01
CA LEU A 130 1.73 -8.43 2.88
C LEU A 130 3.21 -8.10 2.68
N TYR A 131 3.64 -6.85 2.95
CA TYR A 131 5.03 -6.46 2.80
C TYR A 131 5.94 -7.21 3.77
N GLU A 132 5.60 -7.22 5.05
CA GLU A 132 6.36 -7.90 6.10
C GLU A 132 6.46 -9.40 5.81
N LYS A 133 5.36 -10.00 5.38
CA LYS A 133 5.31 -11.44 5.13
C LYS A 133 6.01 -11.82 3.83
N ARG A 134 5.90 -11.00 2.79
CA ARG A 134 6.71 -11.18 1.58
C ARG A 134 8.20 -11.10 1.89
N TYR A 135 8.62 -10.22 2.80
CA TYR A 135 10.02 -10.18 3.20
C TYR A 135 10.46 -11.52 3.79
N LEU A 136 9.68 -12.12 4.70
CA LEU A 136 9.93 -13.45 5.24
C LEU A 136 9.91 -14.55 4.17
N TRP A 137 8.93 -14.53 3.26
CA TRP A 137 8.86 -15.51 2.17
C TRP A 137 10.06 -15.45 1.23
N TYR A 138 10.58 -14.25 0.97
CA TYR A 138 11.73 -14.08 0.09
C TYR A 138 13.07 -14.47 0.74
N GLN A 139 13.08 -14.74 2.05
CA GLN A 139 14.22 -15.38 2.73
C GLN A 139 14.24 -16.90 2.49
N LYS A 140 13.09 -17.51 2.14
CA LYS A 140 12.99 -18.92 1.76
C LYS A 140 13.14 -19.06 0.24
N GLU A 141 14.18 -19.74 -0.22
CA GLU A 141 14.49 -19.79 -1.66
C GLU A 141 13.36 -20.46 -2.48
N GLU A 142 12.74 -21.51 -1.93
CA GLU A 142 11.59 -22.19 -2.55
C GLU A 142 10.43 -21.21 -2.84
N TYR A 143 10.00 -20.45 -1.82
CA TYR A 143 8.88 -19.50 -1.96
C TYR A 143 9.24 -18.36 -2.90
N LYS A 144 10.48 -17.88 -2.82
CA LYS A 144 11.00 -16.86 -3.74
C LYS A 144 10.95 -17.34 -5.19
N ILE A 145 11.32 -18.59 -5.46
CA ILE A 145 11.22 -19.19 -6.81
C ILE A 145 9.76 -19.31 -7.23
N LYS A 146 8.89 -19.90 -6.40
CA LYS A 146 7.46 -20.08 -6.68
C LYS A 146 6.77 -18.75 -7.01
N LEU A 147 6.91 -17.75 -6.15
CA LEU A 147 6.29 -16.43 -6.33
C LEU A 147 6.83 -15.68 -7.55
N LYS A 148 8.13 -15.80 -7.86
CA LYS A 148 8.69 -15.22 -9.09
C LYS A 148 8.14 -15.92 -10.33
N LYS A 149 7.97 -17.25 -10.29
CA LYS A 149 7.42 -18.04 -11.39
C LYS A 149 5.97 -17.65 -11.67
N ILE A 150 5.11 -17.65 -10.63
CA ILE A 150 3.72 -17.22 -10.73
C ILE A 150 3.62 -15.82 -11.35
N ARG A 151 4.38 -14.84 -10.83
CA ARG A 151 4.37 -13.47 -11.37
C ARG A 151 4.76 -13.42 -12.85
N LYS A 152 5.86 -14.07 -13.23
CA LYS A 152 6.31 -14.08 -14.62
C LYS A 152 5.27 -14.72 -15.54
N ASN A 153 4.65 -15.81 -15.09
CA ASN A 153 3.62 -16.50 -15.85
C ASN A 153 2.38 -15.63 -16.05
N ILE A 154 1.93 -14.91 -15.02
CA ILE A 154 0.86 -13.91 -15.16
C ILE A 154 1.20 -12.90 -16.27
N TYR A 155 2.43 -12.36 -16.28
CA TYR A 155 2.83 -11.41 -17.32
C TYR A 155 2.91 -12.05 -18.71
N SER A 156 3.44 -13.28 -18.79
CA SER A 156 3.60 -14.00 -20.06
C SER A 156 2.28 -14.31 -20.75
N CYS A 157 1.16 -14.43 -20.03
CA CYS A 157 -0.18 -14.55 -20.63
C CYS A 157 -0.54 -13.36 -21.54
N PHE A 158 0.09 -12.20 -21.36
CA PHE A 158 -0.20 -10.97 -22.10
C PHE A 158 0.83 -10.69 -23.21
N LYS A 159 1.71 -11.65 -23.54
CA LYS A 159 2.74 -11.45 -24.58
C LYS A 159 2.14 -11.34 -25.99
N GLU A 160 1.05 -12.05 -26.26
CA GLU A 160 0.36 -12.11 -27.55
C GLU A 160 -1.12 -11.75 -27.34
N PHE A 161 -1.36 -10.50 -26.93
CA PHE A 161 -2.69 -10.02 -26.54
C PHE A 161 -3.62 -9.88 -27.76
N ASN A 162 -4.24 -10.99 -28.17
CA ASN A 162 -5.12 -11.04 -29.34
C ASN A 162 -6.58 -11.40 -28.98
N ASP A 163 -6.82 -12.09 -27.87
CA ASP A 163 -8.16 -12.50 -27.40
C ASP A 163 -8.28 -12.46 -25.87
N ASN A 164 -9.15 -11.57 -25.37
CA ASN A 164 -9.42 -11.40 -23.94
C ASN A 164 -9.91 -12.67 -23.25
N LYS A 165 -10.70 -13.51 -23.92
CA LYS A 165 -11.26 -14.72 -23.31
C LYS A 165 -10.18 -15.76 -23.07
N LEU A 166 -9.36 -16.03 -24.10
CA LEU A 166 -8.23 -16.96 -24.01
C LEU A 166 -7.24 -16.52 -22.93
N ILE A 167 -6.91 -15.22 -22.89
CA ILE A 167 -5.98 -14.65 -21.90
C ILE A 167 -6.56 -14.80 -20.49
N TYR A 168 -7.86 -14.53 -20.32
CA TYR A 168 -8.53 -14.72 -19.04
C TYR A 168 -8.44 -16.18 -18.56
N GLU A 169 -8.66 -17.16 -19.42
CA GLU A 169 -8.53 -18.59 -19.09
C GLU A 169 -7.09 -18.96 -18.69
N MET A 170 -6.10 -18.48 -19.44
CA MET A 170 -4.69 -18.72 -19.16
C MET A 170 -4.24 -18.09 -17.83
N VAL A 171 -4.57 -16.81 -17.61
CA VAL A 171 -4.15 -16.08 -16.41
C VAL A 171 -4.87 -16.59 -15.15
N SER A 172 -6.12 -17.07 -15.30
CA SER A 172 -6.92 -17.64 -14.20
C SER A 172 -6.19 -18.78 -13.50
N LYS A 173 -5.45 -19.62 -14.22
CA LYS A 173 -4.62 -20.68 -13.61
C LYS A 173 -3.60 -20.10 -12.63
N TYR A 174 -2.89 -19.06 -13.03
CA TYR A 174 -1.85 -18.45 -12.20
C TYR A 174 -2.42 -17.59 -11.08
N PHE A 175 -3.63 -17.04 -11.27
CA PHE A 175 -4.39 -16.45 -10.18
C PHE A 175 -4.79 -17.49 -9.13
N SER A 176 -5.24 -18.68 -9.54
CA SER A 176 -5.49 -19.81 -8.62
C SER A 176 -4.22 -20.21 -7.86
N GLU A 177 -3.10 -20.42 -8.54
CA GLU A 177 -1.83 -20.77 -7.90
C GLU A 177 -1.37 -19.72 -6.86
N LEU A 178 -1.57 -18.44 -7.17
CA LEU A 178 -1.28 -17.35 -6.24
C LEU A 178 -2.23 -17.38 -5.05
N TYR A 179 -3.52 -17.52 -5.30
CA TYR A 179 -4.56 -17.50 -4.29
C TYR A 179 -4.41 -18.67 -3.31
N GLU A 180 -4.12 -19.88 -3.82
CA GLU A 180 -3.77 -21.05 -3.02
C GLU A 180 -2.53 -20.79 -2.17
N PHE A 181 -1.45 -20.28 -2.78
CA PHE A 181 -0.25 -19.93 -2.02
C PHE A 181 -0.55 -18.95 -0.86
N LEU A 182 -1.38 -17.93 -1.12
CA LEU A 182 -1.79 -16.96 -0.10
C LEU A 182 -2.64 -17.62 0.99
N ASN A 183 -3.55 -18.54 0.64
CA ASN A 183 -4.36 -19.25 1.63
C ASN A 183 -3.50 -20.14 2.53
N ASP A 184 -2.59 -20.92 1.93
CA ASP A 184 -1.72 -21.87 2.64
C ASP A 184 -0.75 -21.15 3.59
N ASN A 185 -0.32 -19.94 3.25
CA ASN A 185 0.72 -19.21 3.97
C ASN A 185 0.19 -18.04 4.81
N PHE A 186 -1.13 -17.85 4.89
CA PHE A 186 -1.75 -16.71 5.58
C PHE A 186 -3.10 -16.96 6.26
N LEU A 187 -3.60 -18.21 6.31
CA LEU A 187 -4.88 -18.57 6.95
C LEU A 187 -6.03 -17.63 6.50
N ASN A 188 -6.37 -17.67 5.21
CA ASN A 188 -7.70 -17.39 4.64
C ASN A 188 -8.53 -16.25 5.28
N ARG A 189 -7.96 -15.05 5.50
CA ARG A 189 -8.67 -13.96 6.18
C ARG A 189 -9.58 -13.14 5.27
N SER A 190 -9.21 -12.94 4.00
CA SER A 190 -9.98 -12.11 3.07
C SER A 190 -9.50 -12.23 1.62
N PRO A 191 -10.39 -12.15 0.61
CA PRO A 191 -10.03 -11.91 -0.79
C PRO A 191 -9.18 -10.65 -1.01
N LEU A 192 -9.23 -9.70 -0.06
CA LEU A 192 -8.50 -8.44 -0.13
C LEU A 192 -6.98 -8.63 -0.22
N TYR A 193 -6.42 -9.70 0.37
CA TYR A 193 -4.98 -9.99 0.26
C TYR A 193 -4.55 -10.30 -1.17
N PHE A 194 -5.37 -11.03 -1.92
CA PHE A 194 -5.12 -11.30 -3.34
C PHE A 194 -5.18 -10.00 -4.15
N ILE A 195 -6.23 -9.19 -3.94
CA ILE A 195 -6.40 -7.89 -4.62
C ILE A 195 -5.20 -6.98 -4.37
N CYS A 196 -4.77 -6.86 -3.10
CA CYS A 196 -3.60 -6.07 -2.72
C CYS A 196 -2.31 -6.60 -3.35
N TRP A 197 -2.14 -7.92 -3.44
CA TRP A 197 -0.97 -8.51 -4.07
C TRP A 197 -0.92 -8.19 -5.57
N ILE A 198 -2.01 -8.37 -6.32
CA ILE A 198 -2.05 -8.02 -7.74
C ILE A 198 -1.83 -6.52 -7.92
N LYS A 199 -2.49 -5.68 -7.11
CA LYS A 199 -2.27 -4.22 -7.12
C LYS A 199 -0.80 -3.87 -6.93
N TRP A 200 -0.08 -4.63 -6.10
CA TRP A 200 1.35 -4.44 -5.91
C TRP A 200 2.14 -4.77 -7.17
N LEU A 201 1.81 -5.87 -7.84
CA LEU A 201 2.44 -6.30 -9.10
C LEU A 201 2.21 -5.29 -10.23
N THR A 202 1.04 -4.65 -10.28
CA THR A 202 0.66 -3.74 -11.36
C THR A 202 1.04 -2.27 -11.10
N ASN A 203 1.35 -1.88 -9.86
CA ASN A 203 1.64 -0.47 -9.55
C ASN A 203 3.12 -0.16 -9.24
N GLU A 204 3.93 -1.14 -8.80
CA GLU A 204 5.32 -0.85 -8.44
C GLU A 204 6.21 -0.65 -9.66
N PRO A 205 7.05 0.41 -9.69
CA PRO A 205 7.93 0.69 -10.81
C PRO A 205 8.81 -0.48 -11.22
N ARG A 206 9.32 -1.26 -10.27
CA ARG A 206 10.17 -2.42 -10.58
C ARG A 206 9.41 -3.53 -11.32
N TYR A 207 8.13 -3.73 -10.99
CA TYR A 207 7.32 -4.79 -11.56
C TYR A 207 6.71 -4.37 -12.89
N ILE A 208 6.36 -3.09 -13.03
CA ILE A 208 6.00 -2.48 -14.32
C ILE A 208 7.18 -2.61 -15.31
N LYS A 209 8.41 -2.33 -14.86
CA LYS A 209 9.62 -2.53 -15.69
C LYS A 209 9.80 -4.00 -16.10
N GLU A 210 9.61 -4.94 -15.17
CA GLU A 210 9.71 -6.37 -15.47
C GLU A 210 8.63 -6.83 -16.45
N MET A 211 7.39 -6.37 -16.28
CA MET A 211 6.28 -6.65 -17.17
C MET A 211 6.57 -6.14 -18.58
N ARG A 212 6.90 -4.84 -18.74
CA ARG A 212 7.24 -4.27 -20.06
C ARG A 212 8.38 -5.02 -20.75
N ARG A 213 9.37 -5.54 -20.02
CA ARG A 213 10.43 -6.37 -20.60
C ARG A 213 9.90 -7.69 -21.17
N ILE A 214 8.87 -8.28 -20.56
CA ILE A 214 8.28 -9.56 -20.98
C ILE A 214 7.24 -9.36 -22.08
N THR A 215 6.41 -8.34 -21.95
CA THR A 215 5.21 -8.11 -22.78
C THR A 215 5.38 -6.99 -23.81
N GLN A 216 6.48 -6.24 -23.79
CA GLN A 216 6.73 -5.00 -24.53
C GLN A 216 5.81 -3.81 -24.16
N PHE A 217 4.61 -4.08 -23.64
CA PHE A 217 3.61 -3.07 -23.27
C PHE A 217 3.30 -3.07 -21.76
N ASN A 218 2.55 -2.06 -21.31
CA ASN A 218 2.14 -1.91 -19.93
C ASN A 218 0.70 -2.38 -19.71
N TYR A 219 0.51 -3.66 -19.39
CA TYR A 219 -0.82 -4.26 -19.16
C TYR A 219 -1.30 -4.20 -17.70
N SER A 220 -0.91 -3.14 -16.98
CA SER A 220 -1.18 -3.03 -15.54
C SER A 220 -2.66 -2.99 -15.22
N ASN A 221 -3.44 -2.28 -16.04
CA ASN A 221 -4.87 -2.10 -15.81
C ASN A 221 -5.64 -3.39 -16.11
N GLU A 222 -5.32 -4.01 -17.25
CA GLU A 222 -5.94 -5.23 -17.75
C GLU A 222 -5.71 -6.41 -16.78
N ILE A 223 -4.47 -6.57 -16.28
CA ILE A 223 -4.16 -7.59 -15.27
C ILE A 223 -4.97 -7.34 -14.00
N PHE A 224 -5.05 -6.08 -13.54
CA PHE A 224 -5.75 -5.76 -12.30
C PHE A 224 -7.27 -5.99 -12.46
N GLU A 225 -7.88 -5.52 -13.54
CA GLU A 225 -9.30 -5.73 -13.84
C GLU A 225 -9.66 -7.21 -13.97
N MET A 226 -8.88 -7.98 -14.74
CA MET A 226 -9.09 -9.42 -14.86
C MET A 226 -8.97 -10.13 -13.51
N SER A 227 -8.06 -9.68 -12.64
CA SER A 227 -7.93 -10.24 -11.29
C SER A 227 -9.14 -9.95 -10.41
N LEU A 228 -9.76 -8.77 -10.53
CA LEU A 228 -10.99 -8.41 -9.82
C LEU A 228 -12.16 -9.28 -10.30
N ILE A 229 -12.33 -9.43 -11.62
CA ILE A 229 -13.35 -10.30 -12.20
C ILE A 229 -13.15 -11.75 -11.71
N TRP A 230 -11.91 -12.23 -11.71
CA TRP A 230 -11.58 -13.58 -11.29
C TRP A 230 -11.88 -13.82 -9.81
N ILE A 231 -11.42 -12.94 -8.91
CA ILE A 231 -11.61 -13.15 -7.48
C ILE A 231 -13.10 -13.09 -7.11
N ILE A 232 -13.88 -12.18 -7.71
CA ILE A 232 -15.33 -12.10 -7.52
C ILE A 232 -16.01 -13.41 -7.93
N LYS A 233 -15.66 -13.96 -9.09
CA LYS A 233 -16.23 -15.25 -9.54
C LYS A 233 -15.90 -16.40 -8.59
N ILE A 234 -14.69 -16.45 -8.06
CA ILE A 234 -14.28 -17.53 -7.13
C ILE A 234 -14.92 -17.35 -5.75
N THR A 235 -15.05 -16.12 -5.26
CA THR A 235 -15.68 -15.86 -3.96
C THR A 235 -17.19 -16.10 -3.99
N ASN A 236 -17.86 -15.76 -5.09
CA ASN A 236 -19.30 -15.97 -5.24
C ASN A 236 -19.68 -17.44 -5.43
N LYS A 237 -18.76 -18.30 -5.93
CA LYS A 237 -18.99 -19.75 -6.05
C LYS A 237 -18.97 -20.49 -4.71
N LYS A 238 -18.47 -19.87 -3.64
CA LYS A 238 -18.34 -20.48 -2.31
C LYS A 238 -19.58 -20.27 -1.42
N TYR A 239 -20.56 -19.52 -1.90
CA TYR A 239 -21.85 -19.25 -1.25
C TYR A 239 -22.97 -19.62 -2.22
#